data_AF-A0AA38PFU3-F1
#
_entry.id   AF-A0AA38PFU3-F1
#
_cell.length_a   1.000
_cell.length_b   1.000
_cell.length_c   1.000
_cell.angle_alpha   90.00
_cell.angle_beta   90.00
_cell.angle_gamma   90.00
#
_symmetry.space_group_name_H-M   'P 1'
#
loop_
_entity.id
_entity.type
_entity.pdbx_description
1 polymer ?
#
loop_
_entity_poly.entity_id
_entity_poly.type
_entity_poly.pdbx_seq_one_letter_code
_entity_poly.pdbx_strand_id
1 'polypeptide(L)'
;MTSLGEPVPPTPREYHSRAPELYGFVAWTSASLSFVVYVLWALLPDEYIVWAGVKWYPNREWSLLIPAWSMIMVLLTYFTYMALTIYGTPAFDDISAVTDSRAQFPLEDDPSRSVYDQEAFFLSYASYTQNEGNTNLELYDAPIELVNCVLYADSPSSHVKSSMKTLSS
;
A
#
# COMPACT_ATOMS: atom_id res chain seq x y z
N MET A 1 -28.69 16.90 -38.50
CA MET A 1 -29.45 16.22 -37.43
C MET A 1 -28.49 16.02 -36.26
N THR A 2 -28.72 16.78 -35.20
CA THR A 2 -27.95 16.89 -33.95
C THR A 2 -28.00 15.57 -33.17
N SER A 3 -26.86 14.90 -33.02
CA SER A 3 -26.71 13.79 -32.07
C SER A 3 -26.55 14.38 -30.67
N LEU A 4 -27.63 14.38 -29.89
CA LEU A 4 -27.66 14.87 -28.52
C LEU A 4 -26.82 13.95 -27.64
N GLY A 5 -25.95 14.54 -26.83
CA GLY A 5 -25.12 13.81 -25.86
C GLY A 5 -25.96 12.93 -24.96
N GLU A 6 -25.69 11.63 -24.98
CA GLU A 6 -26.23 10.72 -24.00
C GLU A 6 -25.67 11.09 -22.61
N PRO A 7 -26.52 11.22 -21.58
CA PRO A 7 -26.05 11.46 -20.23
C PRO A 7 -25.27 10.24 -19.76
N VAL A 8 -24.02 10.47 -19.33
CA VAL A 8 -23.18 9.45 -18.68
C VAL A 8 -24.00 8.77 -17.58
N PRO A 9 -24.10 7.43 -17.57
CA PRO A 9 -24.84 6.74 -16.53
C PRO A 9 -24.22 7.10 -15.17
N PRO A 10 -25.04 7.43 -14.15
CA PRO A 10 -24.51 7.73 -12.83
C PRO A 10 -23.68 6.53 -12.38
N THR A 11 -22.43 6.79 -12.00
CA THR A 11 -21.58 5.77 -11.40
C THR A 11 -22.36 5.08 -10.26
N PRO A 12 -22.25 3.75 -10.10
CA PRO A 12 -22.88 3.08 -8.97
C PRO A 12 -22.45 3.81 -7.71
N ARG A 13 -23.39 4.43 -7.00
CA ARG A 13 -23.12 4.99 -5.68
C ARG A 13 -22.74 3.80 -4.84
N GLU A 14 -21.46 3.66 -4.52
CA GLU A 14 -21.00 2.69 -3.54
C GLU A 14 -21.81 2.94 -2.28
N TYR A 15 -22.76 2.05 -2.01
CA TYR A 15 -23.54 2.07 -0.79
C TYR A 15 -22.59 1.62 0.32
N HIS A 16 -21.69 2.50 0.71
CA HIS A 16 -20.87 2.34 1.89
C HIS A 16 -21.85 2.21 3.04
N SER A 17 -22.07 0.98 3.47
CA SER A 17 -22.88 0.68 4.64
C SER A 17 -22.28 1.49 5.79
N ARG A 18 -23.06 2.36 6.45
CA ARG A 18 -22.61 3.14 7.63
C ARG A 18 -22.23 2.27 8.83
N ALA A 19 -22.40 0.95 8.72
CA ALA A 19 -22.15 0.01 9.79
C ALA A 19 -20.71 0.10 10.37
N PRO A 20 -19.62 0.14 9.58
CA PRO A 20 -18.25 0.22 10.10
C PRO A 20 -17.99 1.49 10.92
N GLU A 21 -18.55 2.62 10.51
CA GLU A 21 -18.37 3.92 11.18
C GLU A 21 -18.99 3.91 12.59
N LEU A 22 -20.18 3.31 12.72
CA LEU A 22 -20.87 3.18 14.00
C LEU A 22 -20.17 2.22 14.95
N TYR A 23 -19.63 1.09 14.46
CA TYR A 23 -18.85 0.17 15.28
C TYR A 23 -17.57 0.83 15.82
N GLY A 24 -16.88 1.63 14.99
CA GLY A 24 -15.71 2.39 15.42
C GLY A 24 -16.04 3.37 16.54
N PHE A 25 -17.15 4.10 16.43
CA PHE A 25 -17.59 5.04 17.47
C PHE A 25 -17.94 4.36 18.79
N VAL A 26 -18.70 3.26 18.75
CA VAL A 26 -19.07 2.50 19.95
C VAL A 26 -17.84 1.85 20.58
N ALA A 27 -16.95 1.27 19.78
CA ALA A 27 -15.69 0.70 20.24
C ALA A 27 -14.80 1.77 20.88
N TRP A 28 -14.65 2.94 20.27
CA TRP A 28 -13.84 4.03 20.81
C TRP A 28 -14.42 4.58 22.13
N THR A 29 -15.75 4.78 22.20
CA THR A 29 -16.40 5.29 23.40
C THR A 29 -16.32 4.28 24.54
N SER A 30 -16.58 2.99 24.27
CA SER A 30 -16.49 1.93 25.28
C SER A 30 -15.06 1.68 25.74
N ALA A 31 -14.07 1.73 24.85
CA ALA A 31 -12.66 1.64 25.19
C ALA A 31 -12.22 2.83 26.06
N SER A 32 -12.62 4.05 25.68
CA SER A 32 -12.32 5.27 26.46
C SER A 32 -12.93 5.23 27.86
N LEU A 33 -14.20 4.82 27.98
CA LEU A 33 -14.87 4.67 29.27
C LEU A 33 -14.18 3.60 30.14
N SER A 34 -13.88 2.44 29.56
CA SER A 34 -13.21 1.35 30.26
C SER A 34 -11.79 1.74 30.70
N PHE A 35 -11.08 2.51 29.87
CA PHE A 35 -9.75 3.04 30.18
C PHE A 35 -9.80 4.00 31.37
N VAL A 36 -10.75 4.93 31.41
CA VAL A 36 -10.92 5.84 32.55
C VAL A 36 -11.22 5.07 33.83
N VAL A 37 -12.12 4.08 33.78
CA VAL A 37 -12.43 3.23 34.93
C VAL A 37 -11.20 2.45 35.39
N TYR A 38 -10.40 1.92 34.44
CA TYR A 38 -9.17 1.21 34.74
C TYR A 38 -8.11 2.11 35.40
N VAL A 39 -7.91 3.34 34.90
CA VAL A 39 -6.97 4.30 35.48
C VAL A 39 -7.41 4.73 36.88
N LEU A 40 -8.72 5.01 37.06
CA LEU A 40 -9.28 5.30 38.38
C LEU A 40 -9.04 4.15 39.35
N TRP A 41 -9.28 2.91 38.92
CA TRP A 41 -9.02 1.72 39.73
C TRP A 41 -7.52 1.53 40.05
N ALA A 42 -6.62 1.83 39.11
CA ALA A 42 -5.19 1.71 39.31
C ALA A 42 -4.63 2.78 40.28
N LEU A 43 -5.16 4.01 40.26
CA LEU A 43 -4.62 5.16 40.99
C LEU A 43 -5.31 5.43 42.33
N LEU A 44 -6.61 5.11 42.51
CA LEU A 44 -7.31 5.39 43.77
C LEU A 44 -6.77 4.56 44.95
N PRO A 45 -6.66 5.16 46.15
CA PRO A 45 -6.39 4.42 47.39
C PRO A 45 -7.55 3.48 47.76
N ASP A 46 -7.23 2.35 48.41
CA ASP A 46 -8.18 1.29 48.84
C ASP A 46 -9.39 1.86 49.62
N GLU A 47 -9.18 2.91 50.41
CA GLU A 47 -10.21 3.58 51.22
C GLU A 47 -11.40 4.07 50.36
N TYR A 48 -11.13 4.59 49.17
CA TYR A 48 -12.17 5.10 48.26
C TYR A 48 -12.91 3.96 47.54
N ILE A 49 -12.23 2.85 47.26
CA ILE A 49 -12.79 1.66 46.60
C ILE A 49 -13.72 0.90 47.56
N VAL A 50 -13.30 0.76 48.81
CA VAL A 50 -14.12 0.16 49.88
C VAL A 50 -15.34 1.04 50.18
N TRP A 51 -15.19 2.37 50.17
CA TRP A 51 -16.30 3.31 50.30
C TRP A 51 -17.28 3.24 49.12
N ALA A 52 -16.80 3.00 47.90
CA ALA A 52 -17.63 2.73 46.73
C ALA A 52 -18.38 1.38 46.77
N GLY A 53 -18.20 0.58 47.83
CA GLY A 53 -18.93 -0.67 48.09
C GLY A 53 -18.29 -1.92 47.49
N VAL A 54 -17.10 -1.83 46.91
CA VAL A 54 -16.39 -2.97 46.32
C VAL A 54 -15.56 -3.67 47.39
N LYS A 55 -16.12 -4.72 48.00
CA LYS A 55 -15.46 -5.51 49.06
C LYS A 55 -14.39 -6.48 48.55
N TRP A 56 -14.37 -6.77 47.25
CA TRP A 56 -13.41 -7.70 46.66
C TRP A 56 -12.99 -7.21 45.26
N TYR A 57 -11.69 -6.96 45.09
CA TYR A 57 -11.06 -6.70 43.80
C TYR A 57 -9.72 -7.43 43.73
N PRO A 58 -9.24 -7.83 42.52
CA PRO A 58 -7.94 -8.48 42.36
C PRO A 58 -6.80 -7.56 42.82
N ASN A 59 -5.70 -8.15 43.30
CA ASN A 59 -4.57 -7.41 43.89
C ASN A 59 -4.11 -6.24 42.98
N ARG A 60 -3.73 -5.09 43.57
CA ARG A 60 -3.40 -3.86 42.83
C ARG A 60 -2.23 -4.03 41.86
N GLU A 61 -1.36 -5.01 42.11
CA GLU A 61 -0.25 -5.41 41.25
C GLU A 61 -0.70 -5.73 39.81
N TRP A 62 -1.92 -6.22 39.63
CA TRP A 62 -2.47 -6.49 38.30
C TRP A 62 -2.59 -5.24 37.43
N SER A 63 -2.75 -4.05 38.03
CA SER A 63 -2.72 -2.78 37.29
C SER A 63 -1.37 -2.52 36.63
N LEU A 64 -0.27 -3.01 37.20
CA LEU A 64 1.07 -2.89 36.61
C LEU A 64 1.38 -4.06 35.68
N LEU A 65 0.93 -5.27 36.03
CA LEU A 65 1.18 -6.48 35.25
C LEU A 65 0.52 -6.42 33.87
N ILE A 66 -0.71 -5.91 33.75
CA ILE A 66 -1.42 -5.80 32.47
C ILE A 66 -0.63 -5.00 31.41
N PRO A 67 -0.21 -3.73 31.66
CA PRO A 67 0.54 -2.95 30.68
C PRO A 67 1.94 -3.53 30.45
N ALA A 68 2.60 -4.08 31.48
CA ALA A 68 3.92 -4.71 31.33
C ALA A 68 3.86 -5.95 30.42
N TRP A 69 2.91 -6.85 30.65
CA TRP A 69 2.70 -8.03 29.81
C TRP A 69 2.23 -7.68 28.40
N SER A 70 1.42 -6.63 28.24
CA SER A 70 1.03 -6.13 26.92
C SER A 70 2.25 -5.69 26.10
N MET A 71 3.19 -4.97 26.71
CA MET A 71 4.44 -4.58 26.03
C MET A 71 5.30 -5.80 25.66
N ILE A 72 5.41 -6.78 26.55
CA ILE A 72 6.12 -8.04 26.26
C ILE A 72 5.46 -8.78 25.09
N MET A 73 4.13 -8.88 25.04
CA MET A 73 3.40 -9.53 23.95
C MET A 73 3.60 -8.84 22.60
N VAL A 74 3.63 -7.50 22.58
CA VAL A 74 3.91 -6.72 21.36
C VAL A 74 5.34 -7.01 20.88
N LEU A 75 6.32 -6.90 21.77
CA LEU A 75 7.72 -7.17 21.44
C LEU A 75 7.92 -8.61 20.96
N LEU A 76 7.30 -9.57 21.63
CA LEU A 76 7.37 -10.98 21.26
C LEU A 76 6.78 -11.21 19.87
N THR A 77 5.62 -10.61 19.58
CA THR A 77 4.97 -10.73 18.26
C THR A 77 5.86 -10.17 17.15
N TYR A 78 6.47 -9.00 17.37
CA TYR A 78 7.44 -8.42 16.42
C TYR A 78 8.66 -9.32 16.22
N PHE A 79 9.21 -9.86 17.31
CA PHE A 79 10.37 -10.73 17.24
C PHE A 79 10.03 -12.03 16.51
N THR A 80 8.89 -12.64 16.80
CA THR A 80 8.38 -13.83 16.09
C THR A 80 8.15 -13.52 14.61
N TYR A 81 7.55 -12.39 14.28
CA TYR A 81 7.34 -11.98 12.89
C TYR A 81 8.67 -11.78 12.14
N MET A 82 9.64 -11.12 12.75
CA MET A 82 10.99 -10.98 12.19
C MET A 82 11.65 -12.34 11.98
N ALA A 83 11.58 -13.23 12.98
CA ALA A 83 12.13 -14.58 12.87
C ALA A 83 11.45 -15.38 11.74
N LEU A 84 10.13 -15.26 11.60
CA LEU A 84 9.37 -15.93 10.55
C LEU A 84 9.68 -15.36 9.17
N THR A 85 9.89 -14.04 9.08
CA THR A 85 10.28 -13.38 7.84
C THR A 85 11.67 -13.86 7.41
N ILE A 86 12.65 -13.87 8.31
CA ILE A 86 14.00 -14.38 8.03
C ILE A 86 13.96 -15.86 7.66
N TYR A 87 13.11 -16.66 8.31
CA TYR A 87 12.94 -18.07 7.97
C TYR A 87 12.30 -18.27 6.58
N GLY A 88 11.40 -17.37 6.17
CA GLY A 88 10.71 -17.42 4.89
C GLY A 88 11.45 -16.76 3.72
N THR A 89 12.47 -15.94 3.98
CA THR A 89 13.25 -15.28 2.91
C THR A 89 14.24 -16.27 2.28
N PRO A 90 14.27 -16.42 0.94
CA PRO A 90 15.30 -17.18 0.26
C PRO A 90 16.70 -16.57 0.46
N ALA A 91 17.76 -17.34 0.23
CA ALA A 91 19.12 -16.86 0.43
C ALA A 91 19.38 -15.57 -0.37
N PHE A 92 20.14 -14.62 0.21
CA PHE A 92 20.44 -13.33 -0.44
C PHE A 92 21.20 -13.44 -1.77
N ASP A 93 21.77 -14.60 -2.07
CA ASP A 93 22.46 -14.92 -3.33
C ASP A 93 21.51 -15.40 -4.44
N ASP A 94 20.23 -15.61 -4.14
CA ASP A 94 19.23 -16.05 -5.10
C ASP A 94 18.47 -14.84 -5.66
N ILE A 95 18.49 -14.70 -6.99
CA ILE A 95 17.74 -13.67 -7.72
C ILE A 95 16.23 -13.76 -7.39
N SER A 96 15.74 -14.93 -7.02
CA SER A 96 14.36 -15.20 -6.57
C SER A 96 13.98 -14.45 -5.28
N ALA A 97 14.95 -13.88 -4.55
CA ALA A 97 14.68 -12.97 -3.43
C ALA A 97 14.19 -11.58 -3.88
N VAL A 98 14.54 -11.19 -5.12
CA VAL A 98 14.20 -9.89 -5.73
C VAL A 98 13.15 -10.05 -6.82
N THR A 99 13.02 -11.24 -7.42
CA THR A 99 12.10 -11.52 -8.53
C THR A 99 10.91 -12.37 -8.04
N ASP A 100 9.70 -11.94 -8.38
CA ASP A 100 8.49 -12.76 -8.23
C ASP A 100 8.02 -13.28 -9.61
N SER A 101 7.00 -14.14 -9.62
CA SER A 101 6.45 -14.70 -10.86
C SER A 101 5.83 -13.66 -11.81
N ARG A 102 5.63 -12.42 -11.35
CA ARG A 102 5.10 -11.28 -12.11
C ARG A 102 6.15 -10.19 -12.38
N ALA A 103 7.41 -10.41 -12.00
CA ALA A 103 8.46 -9.46 -12.27
C ALA A 103 8.66 -9.30 -13.78
N GLN A 104 8.37 -8.10 -14.29
CA GLN A 104 8.47 -7.76 -15.71
C GLN A 104 9.90 -7.31 -16.01
N PHE A 105 10.73 -8.22 -16.52
CA PHE A 105 12.04 -7.87 -17.05
C PHE A 105 11.96 -7.75 -18.58
N PRO A 106 12.51 -6.68 -19.18
CA PRO A 106 12.78 -6.69 -20.61
C PRO A 106 13.73 -7.85 -20.89
N LEU A 107 13.32 -8.79 -21.76
CA LEU A 107 14.18 -9.89 -22.18
C LEU A 107 15.40 -9.32 -22.91
N GLU A 108 16.54 -9.32 -22.23
CA GLU A 108 17.82 -8.79 -22.68
C GLU A 108 18.55 -9.79 -23.62
N ASP A 109 17.80 -10.49 -24.47
CA ASP A 109 18.31 -11.60 -25.28
C ASP A 109 19.07 -11.14 -26.55
N ASP A 110 19.27 -9.83 -26.77
CA ASP A 110 20.01 -9.34 -27.92
C ASP A 110 20.86 -8.08 -27.61
N PRO A 111 22.20 -8.20 -27.51
CA PRO A 111 23.11 -7.08 -27.24
C PRO A 111 23.20 -6.07 -28.40
N SER A 112 22.56 -6.35 -29.55
CA SER A 112 22.45 -5.40 -30.68
C SER A 112 21.16 -4.58 -30.66
N ARG A 113 20.21 -4.91 -29.78
CA ARG A 113 18.95 -4.20 -29.65
C ARG A 113 19.13 -2.98 -28.76
N SER A 114 19.02 -1.81 -29.38
CA SER A 114 19.00 -0.54 -28.66
C SER A 114 17.92 -0.57 -27.59
N VAL A 115 18.29 -0.34 -26.33
CA VAL A 115 17.36 -0.14 -25.19
C VAL A 115 16.35 0.99 -25.47
N TYR A 116 16.61 1.82 -26.48
CA TYR A 116 15.70 2.88 -26.95
C TYR A 116 14.75 2.44 -28.08
N ASP A 117 14.67 1.15 -28.42
CA ASP A 117 13.66 0.64 -29.35
C ASP A 117 12.29 0.53 -28.63
N GLN A 118 11.59 1.66 -28.65
CA GLN A 118 10.31 1.88 -27.99
C GLN A 118 9.23 0.88 -28.44
N GLU A 119 9.28 0.40 -29.69
CA GLU A 119 8.33 -0.59 -30.19
C GLU A 119 8.63 -1.98 -29.63
N ALA A 120 9.90 -2.39 -29.58
CA ALA A 120 10.30 -3.67 -29.00
C ALA A 120 9.97 -3.74 -27.49
N PHE A 121 10.16 -2.63 -26.78
CA PHE A 121 9.75 -2.50 -25.38
C PHE A 121 8.23 -2.63 -25.25
N PHE A 122 7.43 -1.87 -26.02
CA PHE A 122 5.98 -1.96 -25.95
C PHE A 122 5.45 -3.37 -26.24
N LEU A 123 6.00 -4.05 -27.24
CA LEU A 123 5.59 -5.41 -27.63
C LEU A 123 5.94 -6.46 -26.56
N SER A 124 7.05 -6.31 -25.84
CA SER A 124 7.38 -7.22 -24.74
C SER A 124 6.36 -7.08 -23.61
N TYR A 125 6.05 -5.86 -23.17
CA TYR A 125 5.03 -5.61 -22.14
C TYR A 125 3.62 -6.06 -22.55
N ALA A 126 3.21 -5.81 -23.80
CA ALA A 126 1.92 -6.25 -24.31
C ALA A 126 1.77 -7.78 -24.30
N SER A 127 2.86 -8.52 -24.52
CA SER A 127 2.84 -9.99 -24.47
C SER A 127 2.63 -10.54 -23.06
N TYR A 128 3.09 -9.83 -22.02
CA TYR A 128 2.89 -10.24 -20.62
C TYR A 128 1.45 -10.03 -20.16
N THR A 129 0.83 -8.91 -20.54
CA THR A 129 -0.57 -8.62 -20.14
C THR A 129 -1.59 -9.46 -20.89
N GLN A 130 -1.25 -9.89 -22.11
CA GLN A 130 -2.08 -10.79 -22.90
C GLN A 130 -2.28 -12.18 -22.23
N ASN A 131 -1.33 -12.63 -21.42
CA ASN A 131 -1.42 -13.92 -20.73
C ASN A 131 -2.38 -13.89 -19.51
N GLU A 132 -2.67 -12.71 -18.94
CA GLU A 132 -3.56 -12.58 -17.78
C GLU A 132 -5.07 -12.47 -18.14
N GLY A 133 -5.44 -12.61 -19.43
CA GLY A 133 -6.85 -12.74 -19.86
C GLY A 133 -7.71 -11.48 -19.72
N ASN A 134 -7.15 -10.37 -19.21
CA ASN A 134 -7.79 -9.06 -19.16
C ASN A 134 -7.15 -8.16 -20.22
N THR A 135 -7.83 -7.94 -21.35
CA THR A 135 -7.30 -7.16 -22.49
C THR A 135 -7.30 -5.64 -22.27
N ASN A 136 -7.58 -5.18 -21.05
CA ASN A 136 -7.51 -3.77 -20.68
C ASN A 136 -6.25 -3.55 -19.88
N LEU A 137 -5.25 -2.93 -20.52
CA LEU A 137 -4.07 -2.42 -19.85
C LEU A 137 -4.53 -1.32 -18.88
N GLU A 138 -4.69 -1.62 -17.59
CA GLU A 138 -5.03 -0.59 -16.62
C GLU A 138 -3.91 0.45 -16.67
N LEU A 139 -4.26 1.70 -16.98
CA LEU A 139 -3.32 2.80 -17.20
C LEU A 139 -2.35 3.02 -16.03
N TYR A 140 -2.68 2.47 -14.85
CA TYR A 140 -1.91 2.52 -13.61
C TYR A 140 -0.80 1.47 -13.51
N ASP A 141 -0.90 0.37 -14.25
CA ASP A 141 0.08 -0.74 -14.22
C ASP A 141 1.14 -0.61 -15.34
N ALA A 142 1.01 0.41 -16.19
CA ALA A 142 2.02 0.68 -17.21
C ALA A 142 3.27 1.31 -16.57
N PRO A 143 4.49 0.82 -16.89
CA PRO A 143 5.70 1.45 -16.42
C PRO A 143 5.74 2.90 -16.91
N ILE A 144 6.21 3.80 -16.05
CA ILE A 144 6.27 5.24 -16.33
C ILE A 144 7.03 5.55 -17.63
N GLU A 145 7.99 4.69 -17.98
CA GLU A 145 8.78 4.79 -19.20
C GLU A 145 7.92 4.59 -20.46
N LEU A 146 6.95 3.67 -20.46
CA LEU A 146 6.00 3.46 -21.54
C LEU A 146 5.06 4.66 -21.69
N VAL A 147 4.58 5.20 -20.57
CA VAL A 147 3.71 6.39 -20.56
C VAL A 147 4.47 7.60 -21.10
N ASN A 148 5.70 7.82 -20.65
CA ASN A 148 6.56 8.90 -21.11
C ASN A 148 6.85 8.76 -22.62
N CYS A 149 7.19 7.55 -23.05
CA CYS A 149 7.39 7.21 -24.45
C CYS A 149 6.16 7.51 -25.32
N VAL A 150 4.95 7.10 -24.92
CA VAL A 150 3.73 7.39 -25.68
C VAL A 150 3.39 8.88 -25.66
N LEU A 151 3.56 9.55 -24.51
CA LEU A 151 3.21 10.96 -24.35
C LEU A 151 4.18 11.90 -25.10
N TYR A 152 5.46 11.53 -25.19
CA TYR A 152 6.51 12.37 -25.77
C TYR A 152 7.08 11.85 -27.10
N ALA A 153 6.65 10.70 -27.63
CA ALA A 153 7.08 10.20 -28.94
C ALA A 153 6.82 11.20 -30.08
N ASP A 154 5.81 12.06 -29.93
CA ASP A 154 5.44 13.07 -30.93
C ASP A 154 5.83 14.49 -30.51
N SER A 155 6.83 14.66 -29.64
CA SER A 155 7.38 15.99 -29.36
C SER A 155 8.41 16.33 -30.45
N PRO A 156 8.08 17.17 -31.46
CA PRO A 156 9.06 17.59 -32.44
C PRO A 156 10.14 18.35 -31.68
N SER A 157 11.35 17.81 -31.67
CA SER A 157 12.57 18.45 -31.17
C SER A 157 12.86 19.71 -31.98
N SER A 158 12.12 20.78 -31.69
CA SER A 158 12.19 22.07 -32.37
C SER A 158 13.39 22.89 -31.92
N HIS A 159 14.55 22.29 -31.63
CA HIS A 159 15.73 23.04 -31.17
C HIS A 159 17.06 22.38 -31.52
N VAL A 160 17.25 21.86 -32.74
CA VAL A 160 18.61 21.61 -33.29
C VAL A 160 18.81 22.22 -34.68
N LYS A 161 17.76 22.72 -35.35
CA LYS A 161 17.90 23.42 -36.64
C LYS A 161 18.47 24.85 -36.56
N SER A 162 18.75 25.38 -35.36
CA SER A 162 19.30 26.73 -35.22
C SER A 162 20.83 26.82 -35.39
N SER A 163 21.58 25.71 -35.30
CA SER A 163 23.05 25.74 -35.45
C SER A 163 23.57 25.61 -36.89
N MET A 164 22.73 25.27 -37.87
CA MET A 164 23.16 25.13 -39.27
C MET A 164 22.88 26.36 -40.15
N LYS A 165 22.29 27.44 -39.61
CA LYS A 165 21.96 28.65 -40.40
C LYS A 165 22.91 29.82 -40.24
N THR A 166 23.90 29.76 -39.35
CA THR A 166 24.81 30.89 -39.07
C THR A 166 26.27 30.67 -39.49
N LEU A 167 26.61 29.53 -40.09
CA LEU A 167 27.97 29.22 -40.57
C LEU A 167 28.11 29.18 -42.10
N SER A 168 27.12 29.65 -42.85
CA SER A 168 27.17 29.75 -44.32
C SER A 168 26.78 31.14 -44.85
N SER A 169 27.19 32.20 -44.16
CA SER A 169 27.21 33.55 -44.72
C SER A 169 28.61 34.12 -44.69
#